data_AF-A0A1W6C0G4-F1
#
_entry.id   AF-A0A1W6C0G4-F1
#
_cell.length_a   1.000
_cell.length_b   1.000
_cell.length_c   1.000
_cell.angle_alpha   90.00
_cell.angle_beta   90.00
_cell.angle_gamma   90.00
#
_symmetry.space_group_name_H-M   'P 1'
#
loop_
_entity.id
_entity.type
_entity.pdbx_description
1 polymer ?
#
loop_
_entity_poly.entity_id
_entity_poly.type
_entity_poly.pdbx_seq_one_letter_code
_entity_poly.pdbx_strand_id
1 'polypeptide(L)'
;MSLKIPCSNISQALAELQPGESLLIPCNGKTIQVTQSSITSMLKKRKLVMAEFSQRKTLLIRDENTLPDPMILVTRQSVRSVPSAA
;
A
#
# COMPACT_ATOMS: atom_id res chain seq x y z
N MET A 1 13.79 -4.61 2.57
CA MET A 1 12.38 -4.24 2.35
C MET A 1 11.64 -4.52 3.64
N SER A 2 11.04 -3.50 4.28
CA SER A 2 10.28 -3.68 5.52
C SER A 2 8.78 -3.66 5.22
N LEU A 3 8.06 -4.67 5.67
CA LEU A 3 6.61 -4.81 5.50
C LEU A 3 5.91 -4.52 6.81
N LYS A 4 5.01 -3.54 6.80
CA LYS A 4 4.15 -3.20 7.94
C LYS A 4 2.72 -3.63 7.65
N ILE A 5 2.07 -4.23 8.64
CA ILE A 5 0.62 -4.46 8.65
C ILE A 5 0.05 -3.46 9.65
N PRO A 6 -0.81 -2.52 9.24
CA PRO A 6 -1.34 -1.53 10.16
C PRO A 6 -2.27 -2.20 11.16
N CYS A 7 -1.93 -2.15 12.45
CA CYS A 7 -2.82 -2.56 13.53
C CYS A 7 -3.89 -1.49 13.86
N SER A 8 -3.82 -0.31 13.23
CA SER A 8 -4.64 0.86 13.55
C SER A 8 -4.96 1.71 12.30
N ASN A 9 -5.01 3.04 12.42
CA ASN A 9 -5.49 3.98 11.40
C ASN A 9 -4.61 3.97 10.13
N ILE A 10 -5.14 3.42 9.04
CA ILE A 10 -4.47 3.35 7.72
C ILE A 10 -3.99 4.72 7.24
N SER A 11 -4.77 5.80 7.46
CA SER A 11 -4.36 7.14 7.03
C SER A 11 -3.12 7.64 7.76
N GLN A 12 -2.97 7.30 9.04
CA GLN A 12 -1.78 7.65 9.82
C GLN A 12 -0.60 6.77 9.40
N ALA A 13 -0.79 5.46 9.25
CA ALA A 13 0.24 4.55 8.80
C ALA A 13 0.81 4.93 7.42
N LEU A 14 -0.04 5.41 6.49
CA LEU A 14 0.39 5.94 5.20
C LEU A 14 1.25 7.20 5.33
N ALA A 15 0.98 8.06 6.31
CA ALA A 15 1.73 9.29 6.54
C ALA A 15 3.10 9.05 7.20
N GLU A 16 3.18 8.02 8.05
CA GLU A 16 4.41 7.64 8.75
C GLU A 16 5.32 6.73 7.91
N LEU A 17 4.84 6.24 6.76
CA LEU A 17 5.56 5.33 5.89
C LEU A 17 6.83 6.00 5.35
N GLN A 18 7.98 5.40 5.64
CA GLN A 18 9.27 5.90 5.16
C GLN A 18 9.57 5.40 3.75
N PRO A 19 10.41 6.11 2.97
CA PRO A 19 10.87 5.62 1.67
C PRO A 19 11.50 4.22 1.77
N GLY A 20 11.12 3.31 0.86
CA GLY A 20 11.53 1.91 0.85
C GLY A 20 10.67 0.98 1.73
N GLU A 21 9.76 1.54 2.54
CA GLU A 21 8.82 0.76 3.34
C GLU A 21 7.52 0.47 2.57
N SER A 22 6.89 -0.65 2.94
CA SER A 22 5.60 -1.04 2.37
C SER A 22 4.57 -1.29 3.47
N LEU A 23 3.32 -0.93 3.17
CA LEU A 23 2.15 -1.13 4.00
C LEU A 23 1.18 -2.08 3.29
N LEU A 24 0.76 -3.14 3.97
CA LEU A 24 -0.23 -4.07 3.43
C LEU A 24 -1.63 -3.70 3.95
N ILE A 25 -2.55 -3.38 3.04
CA ILE A 25 -3.90 -2.92 3.37
C ILE A 25 -4.93 -3.94 2.89
N PRO A 26 -5.70 -4.58 3.79
CA PRO A 26 -6.76 -5.51 3.39
C PRO A 26 -7.92 -4.78 2.71
N CYS A 27 -8.58 -5.44 1.75
CA CYS A 27 -9.78 -4.86 1.12
C CYS A 27 -11.03 -4.96 2.01
N ASN A 28 -11.04 -5.78 3.07
CA ASN A 28 -12.13 -5.90 4.06
C ASN A 28 -13.54 -6.01 3.43
N GLY A 29 -13.71 -6.94 2.48
CA GLY A 29 -14.99 -7.16 1.78
C GLY A 29 -15.33 -6.13 0.70
N LYS A 30 -14.50 -5.11 0.49
CA LYS A 30 -14.63 -4.16 -0.63
C LYS A 30 -13.89 -4.68 -1.87
N THR A 31 -14.25 -4.14 -3.03
CA THR A 31 -13.47 -4.41 -4.24
C THR A 31 -12.10 -3.73 -4.17
N ILE A 32 -11.13 -4.31 -4.88
CA ILE A 32 -9.77 -3.74 -5.05
C ILE A 32 -9.84 -2.26 -5.46
N GLN A 33 -10.70 -1.93 -6.41
CA GLN A 33 -10.84 -0.57 -6.94
C GLN A 33 -11.34 0.44 -5.89
N VAL A 34 -12.29 0.03 -5.05
CA VAL A 34 -12.79 0.88 -3.95
C VAL A 34 -11.69 1.11 -2.91
N THR A 35 -10.90 0.08 -2.59
CA THR A 35 -9.77 0.19 -1.66
C THR A 35 -8.68 1.12 -2.21
N GLN A 36 -8.29 0.96 -3.48
CA GLN A 36 -7.31 1.84 -4.15
C GLN A 36 -7.76 3.31 -4.20
N SER A 37 -9.05 3.55 -4.48
CA SER A 37 -9.63 4.90 -4.47
C SER A 37 -9.63 5.52 -3.07
N SER A 38 -9.88 4.70 -2.05
CA SER A 38 -9.83 5.12 -0.64
C SER A 38 -8.40 5.51 -0.22
N ILE A 39 -7.41 4.68 -0.55
CA ILE A 39 -5.98 4.96 -0.30
C ILE A 39 -5.59 6.28 -0.97
N THR A 40 -5.92 6.43 -2.26
CA THR A 40 -5.67 7.65 -3.03
C THR A 40 -6.27 8.89 -2.35
N SER A 41 -7.49 8.78 -1.85
CA SER A 41 -8.17 9.87 -1.14
C SER A 41 -7.48 10.20 0.19
N MET A 42 -6.98 9.19 0.92
CA MET A 42 -6.23 9.41 2.16
C MET A 42 -4.89 10.12 1.90
N LEU A 43 -4.15 9.70 0.87
CA LEU A 43 -2.90 10.36 0.46
C LEU A 43 -3.14 11.84 0.13
N LYS A 44 -4.18 12.14 -0.65
CA LYS A 44 -4.59 13.51 -1.00
C LYS A 44 -4.98 14.33 0.23
N LYS A 45 -5.82 13.80 1.12
CA LYS A 45 -6.26 14.48 2.36
C LYS A 45 -5.09 14.83 3.28
N ARG A 46 -4.04 14.01 3.29
CA ARG A 46 -2.80 14.23 4.06
C ARG A 46 -1.76 15.08 3.32
N LYS A 47 -2.05 15.56 2.11
CA LYS A 47 -1.13 16.33 1.25
C LYS A 47 0.20 15.59 0.97
N LEU A 48 0.16 14.26 0.88
CA LEU A 48 1.34 13.45 0.54
C LEU A 48 1.60 13.48 -0.97
N VAL A 49 2.88 13.45 -1.35
CA VAL A 49 3.31 13.45 -2.76
C VAL A 49 2.94 12.12 -3.40
N MET A 50 1.83 12.08 -4.12
CA MET A 50 1.30 10.84 -4.70
C MET A 50 2.29 10.08 -5.60
N ALA A 51 3.17 10.80 -6.30
CA ALA A 51 4.19 10.20 -7.16
C ALA A 51 5.19 9.31 -6.39
N GLU A 52 5.33 9.50 -5.09
CA GLU A 52 6.16 8.64 -4.24
C GLU A 52 5.48 7.33 -3.88
N PHE A 53 4.17 7.17 -4.09
CA PHE A 53 3.43 6.00 -3.63
C PHE A 53 3.01 5.12 -4.79
N SER A 54 3.36 3.83 -4.71
CA SER A 54 2.88 2.81 -5.63
C SER A 54 1.89 1.89 -4.93
N GLN A 55 0.83 1.49 -5.63
CA GLN A 55 -0.19 0.57 -5.13
C GLN A 55 -0.19 -0.68 -6.01
N ARG A 56 0.05 -1.86 -5.42
CA ARG A 56 0.04 -3.15 -6.10
C ARG A 56 -1.05 -4.04 -5.54
N LYS A 57 -1.75 -4.76 -6.41
CA LYS A 57 -2.76 -5.76 -6.02
C LYS A 57 -2.04 -7.01 -5.54
N THR A 58 -2.48 -7.61 -4.44
CA THR A 58 -1.92 -8.85 -3.93
C THR A 58 -3.01 -9.70 -3.28
N LEU A 59 -2.71 -10.98 -3.09
CA LEU A 59 -3.55 -11.92 -2.35
C LEU A 59 -2.80 -12.41 -1.11
N LEU A 60 -3.51 -12.53 0.00
CA LEU A 60 -3.04 -13.26 1.17
C LEU A 60 -3.65 -14.65 1.15
N ILE A 61 -2.81 -15.66 0.96
CA ILE A 61 -3.18 -17.07 1.08
C ILE A 61 -2.81 -17.48 2.50
N ARG A 62 -3.80 -17.88 3.29
CA ARG A 62 -3.61 -18.32 4.68
C ARG A 62 -3.34 -19.82 4.77
N ASP A 63 -4.11 -20.58 4.01
CA ASP A 63 -4.02 -22.03 3.87
C ASP A 63 -4.60 -22.45 2.50
N GLU A 64 -4.53 -23.75 2.19
CA GLU A 64 -5.02 -24.33 0.95
C GLU A 64 -6.55 -24.52 0.88
N ASN A 65 -7.25 -24.35 2.01
CA ASN A 65 -8.69 -24.63 2.14
C ASN A 65 -9.55 -23.37 2.19
N THR A 66 -8.92 -22.19 2.24
CA THR A 66 -9.58 -20.88 2.34
C THR A 66 -9.37 -20.06 1.07
N LEU A 67 -10.40 -19.30 0.70
CA LEU A 67 -10.28 -18.37 -0.42
C LEU A 67 -9.26 -17.27 -0.08
N PRO A 68 -8.34 -16.93 -0.99
CA PRO A 68 -7.35 -15.88 -0.73
C PRO A 68 -7.99 -14.51 -0.48
N ASP A 69 -7.48 -13.77 0.50
CA ASP A 69 -7.97 -12.43 0.80
C ASP A 69 -7.33 -11.40 -0.13
N PRO A 70 -8.11 -10.55 -0.82
CA PRO A 70 -7.56 -9.47 -1.62
C PRO A 70 -7.00 -8.35 -0.75
N MET A 71 -5.78 -7.91 -1.06
CA MET A 71 -5.10 -6.81 -0.39
C MET A 71 -4.43 -5.86 -1.39
N ILE A 72 -4.08 -4.67 -0.91
CA ILE A 72 -3.27 -3.68 -1.62
C ILE A 72 -1.96 -3.49 -0.87
N LEU A 73 -0.84 -3.75 -1.55
CA LEU A 73 0.49 -3.37 -1.09
C LEU A 73 0.77 -1.93 -1.52
N VAL A 74 0.95 -1.03 -0.56
CA VAL A 74 1.33 0.36 -0.79
C VAL A 74 2.79 0.54 -0.42
N THR A 75 3.63 0.90 -1.37
CA THR A 75 5.06 1.15 -1.13
C THR A 75 5.36 2.61 -1.37
N ARG A 76 6.03 3.27 -0.41
CA ARG A 76 6.62 4.59 -0.63
C ARG A 76 7.99 4.41 -1.26
N GLN A 77 8.15 4.88 -2.48
CA GLN A 77 9.38 4.85 -3.24
C GLN A 77 10.31 5.96 -2.76
N SER A 78 11.62 5.69 -2.75
CA SER A 78 12.61 6.74 -2.60
C SER A 78 12.67 7.56 -3.87
N VAL A 79 12.64 8.89 -3.74
CA VAL A 79 12.89 9.82 -4.86
C VAL A 79 14.39 9.84 -5.14
N ARG A 80 14.93 8.71 -5.62
CA ARG A 80 16.29 8.45 -6.14
C ARG A 80 16.31 6.97 -6.55
N SER A 81 16.56 6.55 -7.78
CA SER A 81 16.93 7.23 -9.03
C SER A 81 16.45 6.33 -10.19
N VAL A 82 16.27 6.94 -11.36
CA VAL A 82 16.20 6.26 -12.67
C VAL A 82 17.24 5.11 -12.73
N PRO A 83 16.92 3.93 -13.31
CA PRO A 83 17.97 2.97 -13.64
C PRO A 83 18.90 3.64 -14.65
N SER A 84 20.09 4.05 -14.21
CA SER A 84 21.16 4.42 -15.13
C SER A 84 21.59 3.13 -15.81
N ALA A 85 21.13 2.95 -17.05
CA ALA A 85 21.78 2.02 -17.96
C ALA A 85 23.21 2.52 -18.19
N ALA A 86 24.20 1.72 -17.76
CA ALA A 86 25.57 1.72 -18.23
C ALA A 86 26.14 0.32 -18.00
#